data_AF-A0A9E0F0V1-F1
#
_entry.id   AF-A0A9E0F0V1-F1
#
_cell.length_a   1.000
_cell.length_b   1.000
_cell.length_c   1.000
_cell.angle_alpha   90.00
_cell.angle_beta   90.00
_cell.angle_gamma   90.00
#
_symmetry.space_group_name_H-M   'P 1'
#
loop_
_entity.id
_entity.type
_entity.pdbx_description
1 polymer ?
#
loop_
_entity_poly.entity_id
_entity_poly.type
_entity_poly.pdbx_seq_one_letter_code
_entity_poly.pdbx_strand_id
1 'polypeptide(L)'
;MTADKITTFDVLIEIPRGSRNKYEYDFEIKRMRFDRMLFSSMMYPADYGFIPETLALDGDPLDVLVLVNEPTFPGCVMEVKPIGVFHMADDKGPDEKVICVPVSDP
;
A
#
# COMPACT_ATOMS: atom_id res chain seq x y z
N MET A 1 30.26 0.19 -14.42
CA MET A 1 28.95 -0.35 -14.02
C MET A 1 28.44 0.58 -12.93
N THR A 2 27.70 1.61 -13.33
CA THR A 2 27.04 2.53 -12.39
C THR A 2 26.06 1.70 -11.58
N ALA A 3 26.21 1.68 -10.26
CA ALA A 3 25.22 1.09 -9.37
C ALA A 3 23.84 1.62 -9.77
N ASP A 4 22.92 0.73 -10.14
CA ASP A 4 21.55 1.10 -10.40
C ASP A 4 21.05 1.92 -9.22
N LYS A 5 20.69 3.16 -9.50
CA LYS A 5 20.16 4.07 -8.50
C LYS A 5 18.87 3.43 -8.02
N ILE A 6 18.87 2.92 -6.78
CA ILE A 6 17.68 2.30 -6.19
C ILE A 6 16.65 3.43 -6.08
N THR A 7 15.62 3.39 -6.92
CA THR A 7 14.53 4.36 -6.89
C THR A 7 13.64 4.02 -5.70
N THR A 8 13.71 4.85 -4.66
CA THR A 8 12.75 4.86 -3.55
C THR A 8 11.60 5.81 -3.88
N PHE A 9 10.48 5.65 -3.18
CA PHE A 9 9.31 6.52 -3.31
C PHE A 9 8.47 6.51 -2.03
N ASP A 10 7.58 7.49 -1.90
CA ASP A 10 6.67 7.60 -0.77
C ASP A 10 5.41 6.78 -0.98
N VAL A 11 4.91 6.17 0.09
CA VAL A 11 3.63 5.45 0.14
C VAL A 11 2.81 6.01 1.28
N LEU A 12 1.52 6.26 1.02
CA LEU A 12 0.55 6.60 2.04
C LEU A 12 -0.13 5.31 2.50
N ILE A 13 0.02 4.98 3.79
CA ILE A 13 -0.56 3.79 4.40
C ILE A 13 -2.03 4.02 4.71
N GLU A 14 -2.89 3.13 4.22
CA GLU A 14 -4.31 3.12 4.53
C GLU A 14 -4.61 2.13 5.65
N ILE A 15 -4.04 0.93 5.57
CA ILE A 15 -4.41 -0.19 6.45
C ILE A 15 -3.15 -0.78 7.09
N PRO A 16 -2.99 -0.66 8.41
CA PRO A 16 -1.88 -1.28 9.11
C PRO A 16 -1.95 -2.82 9.12
N ARG A 17 -0.79 -3.46 9.16
CA ARG A 17 -0.64 -4.91 9.35
C ARG A 17 -1.45 -5.39 10.55
N GLY A 18 -2.20 -6.47 10.36
CA GLY A 18 -3.05 -7.06 11.39
C GLY A 18 -4.42 -6.40 11.53
N SER A 19 -4.69 -5.29 10.84
CA SER A 19 -6.01 -4.66 10.84
C SER A 19 -7.03 -5.51 10.07
N ARG A 20 -8.25 -5.55 10.62
CA ARG A 20 -9.47 -6.01 9.93
C ARG A 20 -10.32 -4.85 9.42
N ASN A 21 -10.00 -3.64 9.83
CA ASN A 21 -10.66 -2.44 9.34
C ASN A 21 -10.01 -2.03 8.03
N LYS A 22 -10.82 -2.00 6.98
CA LYS A 22 -10.47 -1.45 5.68
C LYS A 22 -10.72 0.05 5.73
N TYR A 23 -9.64 0.80 5.84
CA TYR A 23 -9.63 2.23 5.65
C TYR A 23 -9.25 2.53 4.20
N GLU A 24 -9.69 3.68 3.72
CA GLU A 24 -9.35 4.18 2.39
C GLU A 24 -9.14 5.69 2.48
N TYR A 25 -8.27 6.22 1.63
CA TYR A 25 -8.14 7.66 1.46
C TYR A 25 -9.24 8.16 0.53
N ASP A 26 -10.09 9.05 1.05
CA ASP A 26 -11.12 9.69 0.26
C ASP A 26 -10.55 10.94 -0.43
N PHE A 27 -10.41 10.85 -1.76
CA PHE A 27 -9.85 11.91 -2.59
C PHE A 27 -10.73 13.17 -2.67
N GLU A 28 -12.04 13.07 -2.45
CA GLU A 28 -12.95 14.22 -2.47
C GLU A 28 -12.78 15.06 -1.21
N ILE A 29 -12.85 14.43 -0.03
CA ILE A 29 -12.75 15.14 1.26
C ILE A 29 -11.32 15.27 1.79
N LYS A 30 -10.36 14.60 1.15
CA LYS A 30 -8.93 14.58 1.50
C LYS A 30 -8.66 14.07 2.91
N ARG A 31 -9.31 12.97 3.31
CA ARG A 31 -9.20 12.38 4.66
C ARG A 31 -9.26 10.86 4.60
N MET A 32 -8.69 10.21 5.61
CA MET A 32 -8.92 8.78 5.85
C MET A 32 -10.38 8.52 6.21
N ARG A 33 -11.00 7.60 5.50
CA ARG A 33 -12.37 7.14 5.71
C ARG A 33 -12.34 5.68 6.12
N PHE A 34 -13.16 5.32 7.10
CA PHE A 34 -13.48 3.92 7.36
C PHE A 34 -14.47 3.45 6.28
N ASP A 35 -14.04 2.57 5.39
CA ASP A 35 -14.91 1.95 4.39
C ASP A 35 -15.75 0.87 5.09
N ARG A 36 -15.08 -0.17 5.61
CA ARG A 36 -15.75 -1.30 6.27
C ARG A 36 -14.81 -2.13 7.13
N MET A 37 -15.38 -3.08 7.87
CA MET A 37 -14.64 -4.19 8.45
C MET A 37 -14.67 -5.40 7.50
N LEU A 38 -13.56 -6.11 7.36
CA LEU A 38 -13.50 -7.33 6.55
C LEU A 38 -14.48 -8.39 7.08
N PHE A 39 -15.32 -8.92 6.18
CA PHE A 39 -16.32 -9.94 6.52
C PHE A 39 -15.70 -11.25 6.99
N SER A 40 -14.57 -11.64 6.41
CA SER A 40 -13.82 -12.84 6.80
C SER A 40 -12.99 -12.59 8.06
N SER A 41 -12.59 -13.67 8.74
CA SER A 41 -11.61 -13.61 9.84
C SER A 41 -10.17 -13.47 9.30
N MET A 42 -9.98 -12.69 8.24
CA MET A 42 -8.69 -12.36 7.66
C MET A 42 -8.22 -11.00 8.17
N MET A 43 -6.91 -10.80 8.14
CA MET A 43 -6.23 -9.55 8.49
C MET A 43 -5.22 -9.23 7.40
N TYR A 44 -4.92 -7.94 7.21
CA TYR A 44 -3.88 -7.54 6.27
C TYR A 44 -2.50 -8.05 6.74
N PRO A 45 -1.74 -8.76 5.88
CA PRO A 45 -0.48 -9.40 6.29
C PRO A 45 0.71 -8.43 6.40
N ALA A 46 0.55 -7.23 5.86
CA ALA A 46 1.54 -6.15 5.83
C ALA A 46 0.81 -4.81 5.84
N ASP A 47 1.54 -3.70 6.01
CA ASP A 47 0.95 -2.39 5.84
C ASP A 47 0.55 -2.23 4.37
N TYR A 48 -0.66 -1.74 4.13
CA TYR A 48 -1.23 -1.58 2.80
C TYR A 48 -1.52 -0.11 2.54
N GLY A 49 -1.19 0.35 1.35
CA GLY A 49 -1.41 1.72 0.93
C GLY A 49 -1.24 1.88 -0.57
N PHE A 50 -1.02 3.10 -1.02
CA PHE A 50 -0.82 3.41 -2.43
C PHE A 50 0.29 4.43 -2.64
N ILE A 51 0.80 4.50 -3.88
CA ILE A 51 1.78 5.51 -4.29
C ILE A 51 1.06 6.80 -4.69
N PRO A 52 1.26 7.93 -3.99
CA PRO A 52 0.66 9.20 -4.38
C PRO A 52 1.04 9.61 -5.81
N GLU A 53 0.15 10.33 -6.49
CA GLU A 53 0.39 10.88 -7.84
C GLU A 53 0.66 9.81 -8.92
N THR A 54 0.13 8.59 -8.74
CA THR A 54 0.12 7.53 -9.75
C THR A 54 -1.30 7.22 -10.23
N LEU A 55 -1.40 6.55 -11.38
CA LEU A 55 -2.66 6.10 -11.96
C LEU A 55 -2.45 4.71 -12.56
N ALA A 56 -3.10 3.71 -11.99
CA ALA A 56 -3.12 2.34 -12.48
C ALA A 56 -4.23 2.15 -13.55
N LEU A 57 -4.32 0.94 -14.10
CA LEU A 57 -5.22 0.63 -15.22
C LEU A 57 -6.70 0.59 -14.82
N ASP A 58 -6.98 0.41 -13.53
CA ASP A 58 -8.33 0.42 -12.95
C ASP A 58 -8.84 1.83 -12.62
N GLY A 59 -7.98 2.85 -12.74
CA GLY A 59 -8.28 4.26 -12.48
C GLY A 59 -7.95 4.72 -11.06
N ASP A 60 -7.44 3.83 -10.21
CA ASP A 60 -6.99 4.16 -8.85
C ASP A 60 -5.46 4.31 -8.81
N PRO A 61 -4.88 4.91 -7.76
CA PRO A 61 -3.43 4.92 -7.58
C PRO A 61 -2.86 3.51 -7.41
N LEU A 62 -1.59 3.33 -7.75
CA LEU A 62 -0.95 2.01 -7.70
C LEU A 62 -0.81 1.52 -6.25
N ASP A 63 -1.34 0.32 -5.99
CA ASP A 63 -1.34 -0.31 -4.68
C ASP A 63 0.04 -0.83 -4.26
N VAL A 64 0.30 -0.76 -2.95
CA VAL A 64 1.56 -1.19 -2.33
C VAL A 64 1.30 -1.98 -1.04
N LEU A 65 2.02 -3.09 -0.90
CA LEU A 65 2.21 -3.79 0.37
C LEU A 65 3.62 -3.51 0.90
N VAL A 66 3.70 -2.95 2.11
CA VAL A 66 4.96 -2.63 2.77
C VAL A 66 5.21 -3.61 3.92
N LEU A 67 6.26 -4.41 3.77
CA LEU A 67 6.68 -5.38 4.77
C LEU A 67 7.38 -4.66 5.92
N VAL A 68 6.63 -4.37 6.98
CA VAL A 68 7.09 -3.68 8.20
C VAL A 68 7.31 -4.67 9.35
N ASN A 69 8.26 -4.37 10.24
CA ASN A 69 8.46 -5.11 11.48
C ASN A 69 7.32 -4.89 12.49
N GLU A 70 6.87 -3.64 12.63
CA GLU A 70 5.75 -3.21 13.49
C GLU A 70 4.70 -2.46 12.67
N PRO A 71 3.38 -2.66 12.90
CA PRO A 71 2.34 -1.97 12.14
C PRO A 71 2.42 -0.46 12.37
N THR A 72 2.15 0.33 11.33
CA THR A 72 2.03 1.78 11.47
C THR A 72 0.60 2.23 11.82
N PHE A 73 0.11 3.30 11.18
CA PHE A 73 -1.23 3.85 11.39
C PHE A 73 -1.80 4.42 10.08
N PRO A 74 -3.13 4.45 9.90
CA PRO A 74 -3.76 5.03 8.71
C PRO A 74 -3.40 6.51 8.52
N GLY A 75 -2.98 6.88 7.31
CA GLY A 75 -2.50 8.21 6.95
C GLY A 75 -1.00 8.44 7.21
N CYS A 76 -0.27 7.44 7.68
CA CYS A 76 1.20 7.50 7.75
C CYS A 76 1.79 7.55 6.34
N VAL A 77 2.80 8.39 6.12
CA VAL A 77 3.58 8.40 4.89
C VAL A 77 4.97 7.87 5.21
N MET A 78 5.46 6.94 4.40
CA MET A 78 6.78 6.35 4.57
C MET A 78 7.53 6.22 3.24
N GLU A 79 8.83 6.45 3.27
CA GLU A 79 9.73 6.18 2.15
C GLU A 79 10.03 4.69 2.09
N VAL A 80 9.80 4.09 0.93
CA VAL A 80 9.95 2.65 0.71
C VAL A 80 10.83 2.34 -0.48
N LYS A 81 11.37 1.13 -0.46
CA LYS A 81 12.11 0.53 -1.57
C LYS A 81 11.31 -0.63 -2.17
N PRO A 82 11.06 -0.63 -3.48
CA PRO A 82 10.41 -1.76 -4.15
C PRO A 82 11.34 -2.98 -4.20
N ILE A 83 10.77 -4.16 -3.96
CA ILE A 83 11.48 -5.44 -4.00
C ILE A 83 10.81 -6.49 -4.89
N GLY A 84 9.58 -6.23 -5.34
CA GLY A 84 8.87 -7.11 -6.28
C GLY A 84 7.51 -6.57 -6.68
N VAL A 85 6.84 -7.30 -7.58
CA VAL A 85 5.46 -7.02 -7.99
C VAL A 85 4.66 -8.30 -7.81
N PHE A 86 3.51 -8.18 -7.16
CA PHE A 86 2.53 -9.24 -7.03
C PHE A 86 1.46 -9.04 -8.10
N HIS A 87 1.52 -9.84 -9.16
CA HIS A 87 0.52 -9.85 -10.21
C HIS A 87 -0.67 -10.70 -9.77
N MET A 88 -1.82 -10.06 -9.61
CA MET A 88 -3.08 -10.74 -9.37
C MET A 88 -4.14 -10.27 -10.37
N ALA A 89 -5.27 -10.95 -10.36
CA ALA A 89 -6.46 -10.52 -11.07
C ALA A 89 -7.65 -10.71 -10.14
N ASP A 90 -8.55 -9.73 -10.12
CA ASP A 90 -9.82 -9.78 -9.41
C ASP A 90 -10.99 -9.77 -10.40
N ASP A 91 -12.21 -9.62 -9.90
CA ASP A 91 -13.42 -9.60 -10.74
C ASP A 91 -13.49 -8.39 -11.70
N LYS A 92 -12.65 -7.36 -11.49
CA LYS A 92 -12.58 -6.14 -12.31
C LYS A 92 -11.43 -6.17 -13.33
N GLY A 93 -10.45 -7.07 -13.17
CA GLY A 93 -9.38 -7.25 -14.14
C GLY A 93 -8.02 -7.49 -13.49
N PRO A 94 -6.92 -7.20 -14.22
CA PRO A 94 -5.57 -7.23 -13.66
C PRO A 94 -5.43 -6.21 -12.51
N ASP A 95 -4.86 -6.66 -11.40
CA ASP A 95 -4.60 -5.89 -10.20
C ASP A 95 -3.16 -6.17 -9.76
N GLU A 96 -2.27 -5.21 -9.97
CA GLU A 96 -0.84 -5.37 -9.67
C GLU A 96 -0.51 -4.59 -8.40
N LYS A 97 0.13 -5.27 -7.46
CA LYS A 97 0.56 -4.64 -6.20
C LYS A 97 2.06 -4.63 -6.10
N VAL A 98 2.64 -3.47 -5.82
CA VAL A 98 4.09 -3.39 -5.58
C VAL A 98 4.38 -3.90 -4.17
N ILE A 99 5.39 -4.75 -4.03
CA ILE A 99 5.87 -5.20 -2.73
C ILE A 99 7.10 -4.39 -2.37
N CYS A 100 7.06 -3.77 -1.20
CA CYS A 100 8.09 -2.85 -0.74
C CYS A 100 8.57 -3.18 0.67
N VAL A 101 9.72 -2.62 1.04
CA VAL A 101 10.24 -2.57 2.43
C VAL A 101 10.53 -1.10 2.79
N PRO A 102 10.37 -0.70 4.06
CA PRO A 102 10.72 0.66 4.48
C PRO A 102 12.23 0.89 4.37
N VAL A 103 12.63 2.12 4.04
CA VAL A 103 14.06 2.47 3.97
C VAL A 103 14.69 2.61 5.37
N SER A 104 13.89 3.01 6.36
CA SER A 104 14.34 3.33 7.72
C SER A 104 13.98 2.27 8.79
N ASP A 105 13.56 1.07 8.37
CA ASP A 105 13.27 -0.06 9.27
C ASP A 105 14.51 -1.00 9.29
N PRO A 106 15.24 -1.11 10.42
CA PRO A 106 16.56 -1.73 10.51
C PRO A 106 16.60 -3.27 10.44
#